data_AF-A0A9D6RTZ8-F1
#
_entry.id   AF-A0A9D6RTZ8-F1
#
_cell.length_a   1.000
_cell.length_b   1.000
_cell.length_c   1.000
_cell.angle_alpha   90.00
_cell.angle_beta   90.00
_cell.angle_gamma   90.00
#
_symmetry.space_group_name_H-M   'P 1'
#
loop_
_entity.id
_entity.type
_entity.pdbx_description
1 polymer ?
#
loop_
_entity_poly.entity_id
_entity_poly.type
_entity_poly.pdbx_seq_one_letter_code
_entity_poly.pdbx_strand_id
1 'polypeptide(L)'
;MVKLQVKVNGQIYEHQVEPRLLLVHYLRDVLGLTGTHIGCDTTNCGACTILMDGRAVKSCTVLAVQADGRDVMTVEGLARDGQLHPIQEGFH
;
A
#
# COMPACT_ATOMS: atom_id res chain seq x y z
N MET A 1 8.85 9.61 16.61
CA MET A 1 7.92 8.55 16.17
C MET A 1 6.49 8.93 16.50
N VAL A 2 5.54 8.47 15.68
CA VAL A 2 4.09 8.67 15.80
C VAL A 2 3.40 7.31 15.69
N LYS A 3 2.33 7.10 16.46
CA LYS A 3 1.51 5.88 16.35
C LYS A 3 0.74 5.89 15.03
N LEU A 4 0.77 4.78 14.32
CA LEU A 4 -0.01 4.52 13.11
C LEU A 4 -0.84 3.24 13.33
N GLN A 5 -2.14 3.30 13.08
CA GLN A 5 -3.02 2.15 12.91
C GLN A 5 -3.63 2.20 11.51
N VAL A 6 -3.41 1.18 10.69
CA VAL A 6 -3.93 1.13 9.31
C VAL A 6 -4.40 -0.28 8.97
N LYS A 7 -5.49 -0.38 8.21
CA LYS A 7 -5.97 -1.67 7.72
C LYS A 7 -5.45 -1.89 6.30
N VAL A 8 -4.56 -2.86 6.12
CA VAL A 8 -3.94 -3.19 4.83
C VAL A 8 -4.40 -4.59 4.40
N ASN A 9 -4.98 -4.71 3.21
CA ASN A 9 -5.50 -5.97 2.65
C ASN A 9 -6.44 -6.72 3.63
N GLY A 10 -7.24 -5.97 4.39
CA GLY A 10 -8.18 -6.51 5.38
C GLY A 10 -7.57 -6.82 6.77
N GLN A 11 -6.24 -6.77 6.92
CA GLN A 11 -5.56 -6.96 8.20
C GLN A 11 -5.20 -5.62 8.85
N ILE A 12 -5.43 -5.49 10.17
CA ILE A 12 -5.05 -4.29 10.93
C ILE A 12 -3.56 -4.40 11.33
N TYR A 13 -2.82 -3.33 11.09
CA TYR A 13 -1.42 -3.16 11.51
C TYR A 13 -1.29 -1.96 12.43
N GLU A 14 -0.51 -2.10 13.52
CA GLU A 14 -0.18 -1.02 14.43
C GLU A 14 1.34 -0.88 14.59
N HIS A 15 1.89 0.30 14.29
CA HIS A 15 3.33 0.56 14.36
C HIS A 15 3.64 1.96 14.90
N GLN A 16 4.86 2.14 15.41
CA GLN A 16 5.46 3.46 15.63
C GLN A 16 6.32 3.79 14.42
N VAL A 17 6.04 4.91 13.75
CA VAL A 17 6.71 5.28 12.50
C VAL A 17 7.31 6.69 12.58
N GLU A 18 8.32 6.94 11.75
CA GLU A 18 8.80 8.30 11.53
C GLU A 18 7.72 9.14 10.81
N PRO A 19 7.44 10.38 11.22
CA PRO A 19 6.38 11.20 10.62
C PRO A 19 6.53 11.40 9.09
N ARG A 20 7.77 11.35 8.61
CA ARG A 20 8.14 11.53 7.20
C ARG A 20 8.23 10.23 6.40
N LEU A 21 7.95 9.07 7.01
CA LEU A 21 7.98 7.80 6.31
C LEU A 21 6.91 7.81 5.21
N LEU A 22 7.30 7.56 3.96
CA LEU A 22 6.34 7.42 2.88
C LEU A 22 5.60 6.08 2.98
N LEU A 23 4.33 6.07 2.57
CA LEU A 23 3.46 4.91 2.61
C LEU A 23 4.04 3.76 1.77
N VAL A 24 4.66 4.05 0.63
CA VAL A 24 5.32 3.02 -0.19
C VAL A 24 6.43 2.29 0.58
N HIS A 25 7.23 3.01 1.37
CA HIS A 25 8.29 2.42 2.19
C HIS A 25 7.72 1.70 3.40
N TYR A 26 6.66 2.22 4.02
CA TYR A 26 5.97 1.49 5.08
C TYR A 26 5.44 0.13 4.59
N LEU A 27 4.74 0.11 3.45
CA LEU A 27 4.21 -1.14 2.88
C LEU A 27 5.32 -2.13 2.55
N ARG A 28 6.39 -1.68 1.90
CA ARG A 28 7.47 -2.56 1.43
C ARG A 28 8.43 -2.99 2.54
N ASP A 29 8.93 -2.03 3.30
CA ASP A 29 10.09 -2.20 4.16
C ASP A 29 9.68 -2.55 5.60
N VAL A 30 8.49 -2.10 6.03
CA VAL A 30 7.95 -2.40 7.37
C VAL A 30 7.00 -3.60 7.32
N LEU A 31 6.07 -3.63 6.35
CA LEU A 31 5.09 -4.73 6.24
C LEU A 31 5.56 -5.89 5.35
N GLY A 32 6.63 -5.72 4.57
CA GLY A 32 7.12 -6.75 3.65
C GLY A 32 6.25 -6.94 2.39
N LEU A 33 5.31 -6.04 2.11
CA LEU A 33 4.41 -6.08 0.96
C LEU A 33 5.09 -5.45 -0.26
N THR A 34 5.95 -6.24 -0.92
CA THR A 34 6.86 -5.77 -1.97
C THR A 34 6.23 -5.66 -3.36
N GLY A 35 4.98 -6.07 -3.56
CA GLY A 35 4.29 -5.98 -4.85
C GLY A 35 3.91 -4.54 -5.24
N THR A 36 3.86 -3.63 -4.27
CA THR A 36 3.82 -2.18 -4.55
C THR A 36 5.21 -1.73 -4.99
N HIS A 37 5.43 -1.55 -6.29
CA HIS A 37 6.76 -1.24 -6.83
C HIS A 37 7.15 0.24 -6.69
N ILE A 38 8.45 0.50 -6.52
CA ILE A 38 9.02 1.85 -6.64
C ILE A 38 9.70 1.94 -8.01
N GLY A 39 9.18 2.81 -8.87
CA GLY A 39 9.76 3.11 -10.18
C GLY A 39 10.48 4.46 -10.17
N CYS A 40 9.75 5.50 -10.55
CA CYS A 40 10.33 6.85 -10.70
C CYS A 40 10.49 7.65 -9.40
N ASP A 41 9.82 7.25 -8.32
CA ASP A 41 9.69 7.96 -7.03
C ASP A 41 9.22 9.44 -7.08
N THR A 42 8.90 9.91 -8.27
CA THR A 42 8.53 11.30 -8.61
C THR A 42 7.11 11.40 -9.15
N THR A 43 6.20 10.51 -8.74
CA THR A 43 4.78 10.47 -9.17
C THR A 43 4.54 10.05 -10.62
N ASN A 44 5.48 10.16 -11.55
CA ASN A 44 5.20 10.01 -12.98
C ASN A 44 4.74 8.61 -13.45
N CYS A 45 5.34 7.53 -12.95
CA CYS A 45 5.16 6.18 -13.54
C CYS A 45 3.92 5.39 -13.08
N GLY A 46 3.37 5.68 -11.89
CA GLY A 46 2.24 4.92 -11.34
C GLY A 46 2.57 3.51 -10.80
N ALA A 47 3.82 3.06 -10.80
CA ALA A 47 4.21 1.73 -10.29
C ALA A 47 3.87 1.49 -8.80
N CYS A 48 3.78 2.57 -8.02
CA CYS A 48 3.46 2.55 -6.59
C CYS A 48 1.96 2.72 -6.30
N THR A 49 1.09 2.51 -7.29
CA THR A 49 -0.35 2.74 -7.14
C THR A 49 -0.95 1.70 -6.20
N ILE A 50 -1.67 2.19 -5.20
CA ILE A 50 -2.50 1.40 -4.27
C ILE A 50 -3.90 2.00 -4.22
N LEU A 51 -4.86 1.28 -3.66
CA LEU A 51 -6.16 1.84 -3.31
C LEU A 51 -6.12 2.29 -1.85
N MET A 52 -6.54 3.52 -1.59
CA MET A 52 -6.75 4.06 -0.24
C MET A 52 -8.20 4.52 -0.14
N ASP A 53 -8.99 3.89 0.73
CA ASP A 53 -10.45 4.00 0.83
C ASP A 53 -11.12 3.86 -0.55
N GLY A 54 -10.70 2.84 -1.31
CA GLY A 54 -11.22 2.55 -2.65
C GLY A 54 -10.78 3.50 -3.76
N ARG A 55 -9.93 4.50 -3.48
CA ARG A 55 -9.43 5.45 -4.49
C ARG A 55 -7.98 5.17 -4.84
N ALA A 56 -7.67 5.14 -6.14
CA ALA A 56 -6.30 4.97 -6.61
C ALA A 56 -5.44 6.17 -6.21
N VAL A 57 -4.34 5.90 -5.52
CA VAL A 57 -3.37 6.92 -5.08
C VAL A 57 -1.94 6.43 -5.32
N LYS A 58 -1.02 7.36 -5.54
CA LYS A 58 0.41 7.06 -5.69
C LYS A 58 1.07 7.08 -4.32
N SER A 59 1.38 5.91 -3.78
CA SER A 59 1.87 5.77 -2.39
C SER A 59 3.23 6.41 -2.14
N CYS A 60 4.01 6.72 -3.19
CA CYS A 60 5.28 7.44 -3.09
C CYS A 60 5.13 8.93 -2.74
N THR A 61 3.90 9.47 -2.69
CA THR A 61 3.64 10.86 -2.25
C THR A 61 2.73 10.96 -1.04
N VAL A 62 2.43 9.83 -0.40
CA VAL A 62 1.59 9.78 0.79
C VAL A 62 2.50 9.44 1.97
N LEU A 63 2.43 10.20 3.06
CA LEU A 63 3.10 9.82 4.30
C LEU A 63 2.31 8.68 4.97
N ALA A 64 3.00 7.73 5.58
CA ALA A 64 2.38 6.59 6.27
C ALA A 64 1.38 7.05 7.34
N VAL A 65 1.68 8.13 8.06
CA VAL A 65 0.79 8.75 9.05
C VAL A 65 -0.51 9.31 8.45
N GLN A 66 -0.56 9.61 7.15
CA GLN A 66 -1.81 10.03 6.47
C GLN A 66 -2.74 8.85 6.16
N ALA A 67 -2.25 7.62 6.31
CA ALA A 67 -3.05 6.40 6.22
C ALA A 67 -3.61 5.95 7.58
N ASP A 68 -3.36 6.70 8.65
CA ASP A 68 -3.89 6.40 9.98
C ASP A 68 -5.42 6.34 9.98
N GLY A 69 -5.97 5.24 10.48
CA GLY A 69 -7.40 4.91 10.48
C GLY A 69 -8.00 4.52 9.12
N ARG A 70 -7.19 4.43 8.04
CA ARG A 70 -7.69 4.23 6.67
C ARG A 70 -7.61 2.77 6.20
N ASP A 71 -8.36 2.48 5.13
CA ASP A 71 -8.31 1.20 4.41
C ASP A 71 -7.34 1.32 3.23
N VAL A 72 -6.36 0.41 3.16
CA VAL A 72 -5.38 0.32 2.09
C VAL A 72 -5.45 -1.06 1.46
N MET A 73 -5.48 -1.11 0.14
CA MET A 73 -5.40 -2.34 -0.63
C MET A 73 -4.28 -2.27 -1.65
N THR A 74 -3.39 -3.25 -1.59
CA THR A 74 -2.25 -3.44 -2.49
C THR A 74 -2.51 -4.59 -3.47
N VAL A 75 -1.56 -4.86 -4.38
CA VAL A 75 -1.69 -5.97 -5.35
C VAL A 75 -1.79 -7.33 -4.67
N GLU A 76 -1.13 -7.53 -3.53
CA GLU A 76 -1.19 -8.74 -2.71
C GLU A 76 -2.61 -9.04 -2.21
N GLY A 77 -3.44 -8.01 -2.03
CA GLY A 77 -4.83 -8.15 -1.60
C GLY A 77 -5.84 -8.43 -2.73
N LEU A 78 -5.39 -8.48 -4.00
CA LEU A 78 -6.27 -8.79 -5.14
C LEU A 78 -6.66 -10.27 -5.17
N ALA A 79 -5.68 -11.16 -4.98
CA ALA A 79 -5.94 -12.58 -4.91
C ALA A 79 -6.58 -12.93 -3.56
N ARG A 80 -7.61 -13.79 -3.59
CA ARG A 80 -8.32 -14.24 -2.38
C ARG A 80 -8.43 -15.75 -2.39
N ASP A 81 -8.13 -16.37 -1.25
CA ASP A 81 -8.25 -17.82 -1.07
C ASP A 81 -7.51 -18.64 -2.16
N GLY A 82 -6.37 -18.11 -2.63
CA GLY A 82 -5.57 -18.73 -3.70
C GLY A 82 -6.11 -18.54 -5.11
N GLN A 83 -7.24 -17.86 -5.29
CA GLN A 83 -7.81 -17.52 -6.59
C GLN A 83 -7.35 -16.14 -7.04
N LEU A 84 -6.96 -16.05 -8.31
CA LEU A 84 -6.58 -14.79 -8.93
C LEU A 84 -7.82 -13.90 -9.09
N HIS A 85 -7.64 -12.59 -8.92
CA HIS A 85 -8.66 -11.64 -9.31
C HIS A 85 -8.85 -11.69 -10.85
N PRO A 86 -10.05 -11.46 -11.41
CA PRO A 86 -10.26 -11.47 -12.87
C PRO A 86 -9.31 -10.55 -13.65
N ILE A 87 -8.89 -9.42 -13.04
CA ILE A 87 -7.83 -8.57 -13.62
C ILE A 87 -6.50 -9.32 -13.69
N GLN A 88 -6.08 -10.03 -12.66
CA GLN A 88 -4.82 -10.79 -12.68
C GLN A 88 -4.86 -11.94 -13.70
N GLU A 89 -6.01 -12.62 -13.85
CA GLU A 89 -6.21 -13.65 -14.88
C GLU A 89 -6.07 -13.09 -16.30
N GLY A 90 -6.56 -11.87 -16.54
CA GLY A 90 -6.46 -11.22 -17.85
C GLY A 90 -5.06 -10.75 -18.25
N PHE A 91 -4.08 -10.79 -17.35
CA PHE A 91 -2.67 -10.38 -17.58
C PHE A 91 -1.69 -11.57 -17.48
N HIS A 92 -2.20 -12.81 -17.47
CA HIS A 92 -1.41 -14.04 -17.50
C HIS A 92 -1.03 -14.46 -18.92
#